data_AF-A0A2C1LJM3-F1
#
_entry.id   AF-A0A2C1LJM3-F1
#
_cell.length_a   1.000
_cell.length_b   1.000
_cell.length_c   1.000
_cell.angle_alpha   90.00
_cell.angle_beta   90.00
_cell.angle_gamma   90.00
#
_symmetry.space_group_name_H-M   'P 1'
#
loop_
_entity.id
_entity.type
_entity.pdbx_description
1 polymer ?
#
loop_
_entity_poly.entity_id
_entity_poly.type
_entity_poly.pdbx_seq_one_letter_code
_entity_poly.pdbx_strand_id
1 'polypeptide(L)'
;MMHYSKEDWRNYTLDTIANNERESMEEHLYECDHCLALYMESIDEQHENLPMINDDSFTNEVMTQIHFETLQPNENIKTNSLKRTIIHYIIATAATIIFMVSGLFQYIFTATSNFEKSSKENETSISQQIVNKAAHTSKQDGGSKHE
;
A
#
# COMPACT_ATOMS: atom_id res chain seq x y z
N MET A 1 18.75 -25.37 27.43
CA MET A 1 18.06 -26.50 26.77
C MET A 1 19.10 -27.32 26.04
N MET A 2 18.88 -28.63 25.88
CA MET A 2 19.84 -29.52 25.22
C MET A 2 19.71 -29.37 23.71
N HIS A 3 20.82 -29.17 23.01
CA HIS A 3 20.85 -29.23 21.54
C HIS A 3 20.85 -30.69 21.10
N TYR A 4 20.14 -30.97 20.00
CA TYR A 4 20.13 -32.28 19.37
C TYR A 4 21.36 -32.45 18.48
N SER A 5 21.90 -33.66 18.47
CA SER A 5 23.06 -34.01 17.66
C SER A 5 22.68 -34.20 16.19
N LYS A 6 23.69 -34.26 15.32
CA LYS A 6 23.49 -34.56 13.90
C LYS A 6 22.87 -35.96 13.68
N GLU A 7 23.20 -36.93 14.52
CA GLU A 7 22.61 -38.28 14.43
C GLU A 7 21.12 -38.27 14.78
N ASP A 8 20.70 -37.43 15.74
CA ASP A 8 19.29 -37.26 16.10
C ASP A 8 18.49 -36.69 14.92
N TRP A 9 19.03 -35.66 14.24
CA TRP A 9 18.40 -35.09 13.03
C TRP A 9 18.34 -36.09 11.87
N ARG A 10 19.37 -36.92 11.70
CA ARG A 10 19.36 -38.01 10.72
C ARG A 10 18.29 -39.05 11.02
N ASN A 11 18.09 -39.39 12.29
CA ASN A 11 17.03 -40.32 12.69
C ASN A 11 15.63 -39.70 12.49
N TYR A 12 15.50 -38.39 12.74
CA TYR A 12 14.28 -37.62 12.48
C TYR A 12 13.92 -37.62 10.99
N THR A 13 14.87 -37.35 10.10
CA THR A 13 14.61 -37.32 8.64
C THR A 13 14.30 -38.70 8.06
N LEU A 14 14.83 -39.77 8.67
CA LEU A 14 14.51 -41.16 8.31
C LEU A 14 13.21 -41.69 8.94
N ASP A 15 12.48 -40.86 9.70
CA ASP A 15 11.26 -41.25 10.41
C ASP A 15 11.47 -42.44 11.37
N THR A 16 12.64 -42.49 12.03
CA THR A 16 13.03 -43.58 12.96
C THR A 16 12.93 -43.21 14.43
N ILE A 17 12.45 -42.00 14.74
CA ILE A 17 12.28 -41.49 16.10
C ILE A 17 10.89 -41.83 16.66
N ALA A 18 10.76 -41.82 17.99
CA ALA A 18 9.46 -42.01 18.63
C ALA A 18 8.56 -40.78 18.44
N ASN A 19 7.25 -40.99 18.26
CA ASN A 19 6.30 -39.90 17.96
C ASN A 19 6.24 -38.81 19.06
N ASN A 20 6.56 -39.17 20.31
CA ASN A 20 6.60 -38.24 21.43
C ASN A 20 7.84 -37.32 21.45
N GLU A 21 8.88 -37.66 20.70
CA GLU A 21 10.13 -36.86 20.62
C GLU A 21 10.12 -35.92 19.41
N ARG A 22 9.34 -36.27 18.38
CA ARG A 22 9.19 -35.50 17.14
C ARG A 22 8.73 -34.06 17.38
N GLU A 23 7.64 -33.88 18.13
CA GLU A 23 7.07 -32.55 18.41
C GLU A 23 8.07 -31.65 19.15
N SER A 24 8.79 -32.20 20.12
CA SER A 24 9.81 -31.45 20.87
C SER A 24 11.01 -31.05 20.00
N MET A 25 11.39 -31.89 19.03
CA MET A 25 12.45 -31.58 18.08
C MET A 25 12.00 -30.48 17.11
N GLU A 26 10.78 -30.57 16.59
CA GLU A 26 10.19 -29.55 15.70
C GLU A 26 10.05 -28.21 16.41
N GLU A 27 9.56 -28.19 17.65
CA GLU A 27 9.48 -26.98 18.47
C GLU A 27 10.87 -26.32 18.65
N HIS A 28 11.91 -27.13 18.85
CA HIS A 28 13.28 -26.62 19.00
C HIS A 28 13.83 -25.97 17.74
N LEU A 29 13.42 -26.42 16.54
CA LEU A 29 13.87 -25.84 15.27
C LEU A 29 13.40 -24.39 15.07
N TYR A 30 12.27 -24.00 15.68
CA TYR A 30 11.78 -22.61 15.61
C TYR A 30 12.64 -21.63 16.42
N GLU A 31 13.32 -22.12 17.47
CA GLU A 31 14.00 -21.29 18.46
C GLU A 31 15.54 -21.40 18.39
N CYS A 32 16.08 -22.33 17.61
CA CYS A 32 17.52 -22.61 17.58
C CYS A 32 18.13 -22.72 16.18
N ASP A 33 18.79 -21.66 15.74
CA ASP A 33 19.52 -21.59 14.46
C ASP A 33 20.60 -22.66 14.30
N HIS A 34 21.28 -23.04 15.39
CA HIS A 34 22.32 -24.07 15.33
C HIS A 34 21.74 -25.45 14.98
N CYS A 35 20.63 -25.81 15.61
CA CYS A 35 19.95 -27.08 15.33
C CYS A 35 19.28 -27.06 13.96
N LEU A 36 18.76 -25.91 13.53
CA LEU A 36 18.27 -25.73 12.16
C LEU A 36 19.37 -25.97 11.12
N ALA A 37 20.58 -25.45 11.36
CA ALA A 37 21.71 -25.67 10.45
C ALA A 37 22.08 -27.17 10.33
N LEU A 38 22.14 -27.89 11.46
CA LEU A 38 22.41 -29.34 11.47
C LEU A 38 21.30 -30.16 10.78
N TYR A 39 20.04 -29.75 10.95
CA TYR A 39 18.91 -30.36 10.26
C TYR A 39 18.99 -30.18 8.75
N MET A 40 19.27 -28.95 8.27
CA MET A 40 19.43 -28.68 6.83
C MET A 40 20.59 -29.48 6.24
N GLU A 41 21.73 -29.55 6.93
CA GLU A 41 22.87 -30.38 6.53
C GLU A 41 22.49 -31.87 6.43
N SER A 42 21.66 -32.36 7.35
CA SER A 42 21.18 -33.75 7.36
C SER A 42 20.28 -34.07 6.16
N ILE A 43 19.47 -33.11 5.69
CA ILE A 43 18.65 -33.25 4.48
C ILE A 43 19.54 -33.27 3.23
N ASP A 44 20.48 -32.34 3.13
CA ASP A 44 21.37 -32.22 1.98
C ASP A 44 22.20 -33.49 1.76
N GLU A 45 22.69 -34.10 2.84
CA GLU A 45 23.40 -35.40 2.79
C GLU A 45 22.54 -36.56 2.26
N GLN A 46 21.21 -36.46 2.40
CA GLN A 46 20.26 -37.47 1.95
C GLN A 46 19.75 -37.22 0.53
N HIS A 47 20.07 -36.07 -0.07
CA HIS A 47 19.59 -35.68 -1.39
C HIS A 47 19.87 -36.73 -2.48
N GLU A 48 21.03 -37.39 -2.43
CA GLU A 48 21.42 -38.45 -3.37
C GLU A 48 20.56 -39.73 -3.27
N ASN A 49 19.85 -39.94 -2.17
CA ASN A 49 18.99 -41.11 -1.94
C ASN A 49 17.51 -40.83 -2.25
N LEU A 50 17.16 -39.59 -2.62
CA LEU A 50 15.78 -39.25 -2.93
C LEU A 50 15.38 -39.75 -4.33
N PRO A 51 14.19 -40.35 -4.49
CA PRO A 51 13.72 -40.78 -5.80
C PRO A 51 13.51 -39.57 -6.71
N MET A 52 14.18 -39.56 -7.86
CA MET A 52 14.04 -38.51 -8.86
C MET A 52 12.70 -38.66 -9.59
N ILE A 53 11.74 -37.77 -9.28
CA ILE A 53 10.44 -37.73 -9.96
C ILE A 53 10.62 -36.98 -11.28
N ASN A 54 10.84 -37.70 -12.38
CA ASN A 54 11.02 -37.11 -13.73
C ASN A 54 9.86 -37.41 -14.68
N ASP A 55 8.76 -37.92 -14.17
CA ASP A 55 7.65 -38.33 -15.01
C ASP A 55 6.50 -37.33 -14.87
N ASP A 56 6.14 -36.73 -16.00
CA ASP A 56 4.96 -35.89 -16.14
C ASP A 56 3.68 -36.66 -15.76
N SER A 57 3.69 -38.00 -15.82
CA SER A 57 2.58 -38.85 -15.39
C SER A 57 2.22 -38.64 -13.91
N PHE A 58 3.22 -38.53 -13.02
CA PHE A 58 3.01 -38.29 -11.59
C PHE A 58 2.37 -36.92 -11.37
N THR A 59 2.88 -35.89 -12.04
CA THR A 59 2.33 -34.53 -11.95
C THR A 59 0.87 -34.52 -12.42
N ASN A 60 0.57 -35.17 -13.54
CA ASN A 60 -0.78 -35.25 -14.06
C ASN A 60 -1.71 -36.00 -13.09
N GLU A 61 -1.27 -37.13 -12.53
CA GLU A 61 -2.04 -37.90 -11.56
C GLU A 61 -2.37 -37.07 -10.31
N VAL A 62 -1.39 -36.38 -9.73
CA VAL A 62 -1.60 -35.49 -8.57
C VAL A 62 -2.58 -34.37 -8.92
N MET A 63 -2.43 -33.73 -10.08
CA MET A 63 -3.32 -32.66 -10.52
C MET A 63 -4.77 -33.12 -10.73
N THR A 64 -5.01 -34.39 -11.05
CA THR A 64 -6.38 -34.94 -11.11
C THR A 64 -7.01 -35.17 -9.74
N GLN A 65 -6.21 -35.40 -8.71
CA GLN A 65 -6.69 -35.63 -7.33
C GLN A 65 -6.96 -34.34 -6.57
N ILE A 66 -6.37 -33.22 -7.01
CA ILE A 66 -6.66 -31.90 -6.45
C ILE A 66 -8.07 -31.48 -6.91
N HIS A 67 -9.02 -31.45 -5.97
CA HIS A 67 -10.35 -30.91 -6.23
C HIS A 67 -10.25 -29.39 -6.35
N PHE A 68 -9.95 -28.90 -7.55
CA PHE A 68 -10.15 -27.50 -7.86
C PHE A 68 -11.65 -27.24 -7.80
N GLU A 69 -12.09 -26.56 -6.73
CA GLU A 69 -13.39 -25.92 -6.73
C GLU A 69 -13.40 -24.96 -7.91
N THR A 70 -13.96 -25.40 -9.02
CA THR A 70 -14.31 -24.51 -10.11
C THR A 70 -15.33 -23.56 -9.53
N LEU A 71 -14.91 -22.32 -9.28
CA LEU A 71 -15.80 -21.23 -8.96
C LEU A 71 -16.80 -21.16 -10.12
N GLN A 72 -17.96 -21.80 -9.94
CA GLN A 72 -19.03 -21.67 -10.90
C GLN A 72 -19.31 -20.17 -11.01
N PRO A 73 -19.25 -19.57 -12.22
CA PRO A 73 -19.63 -18.19 -12.37
C PRO A 73 -21.07 -18.10 -11.89
N ASN A 74 -21.26 -17.45 -10.74
CA ASN A 74 -22.57 -17.16 -10.22
C ASN A 74 -23.22 -16.19 -11.20
N GLU A 75 -23.99 -16.73 -12.14
CA GLU A 75 -24.69 -15.97 -13.19
C GLU A 75 -25.81 -15.07 -12.62
N ASN A 76 -25.96 -14.98 -11.29
CA ASN A 76 -27.04 -14.25 -10.64
C ASN A 76 -26.60 -13.05 -9.77
N ILE A 77 -25.43 -12.45 -10.04
CA ILE A 77 -25.06 -11.20 -9.34
C ILE A 77 -24.76 -10.07 -10.35
N LYS A 78 -25.52 -8.97 -10.21
CA LYS A 78 -25.20 -7.56 -10.55
C LYS A 78 -25.87 -6.89 -11.76
N THR A 79 -27.11 -7.20 -12.11
CA THR A 79 -27.88 -6.30 -13.02
C THR A 79 -28.43 -5.05 -12.32
N ASN A 80 -28.64 -5.10 -11.00
CA ASN A 80 -29.24 -3.99 -10.25
C ASN A 80 -28.22 -2.93 -9.75
N SER A 81 -26.94 -3.28 -9.56
CA SER A 81 -25.94 -2.28 -9.12
C SER A 81 -25.56 -1.32 -10.26
N LEU A 82 -25.48 -1.83 -11.50
CA LEU A 82 -25.16 -1.02 -12.67
C LEU A 82 -26.26 0.00 -12.98
N LYS A 83 -27.53 -0.39 -12.86
CA LYS A 83 -28.68 0.52 -13.01
C LYS A 83 -28.61 1.69 -12.02
N ARG A 84 -28.25 1.40 -10.76
CA ARG A 84 -28.13 2.44 -9.73
C ARG A 84 -27.00 3.42 -10.06
N THR A 85 -25.83 2.95 -10.49
CA THR A 85 -24.69 3.82 -10.85
C THR A 85 -25.01 4.69 -12.08
N ILE A 86 -25.65 4.12 -13.10
CA ILE A 86 -26.01 4.86 -14.32
C ILE A 86 -27.01 5.98 -14.03
N ILE A 87 -28.02 5.74 -13.16
CA ILE A 87 -29.00 6.77 -12.79
C ILE A 87 -28.31 7.95 -12.09
N HIS A 88 -27.38 7.70 -11.16
CA HIS A 88 -26.66 8.78 -10.47
C HIS A 88 -25.77 9.57 -11.43
N TYR A 89 -25.15 8.89 -12.39
CA TYR A 89 -24.35 9.54 -13.42
C TYR A 89 -25.18 10.45 -14.33
N ILE A 90 -26.37 10.01 -14.75
CA ILE A 90 -27.30 10.80 -15.57
C ILE A 90 -27.75 12.06 -14.83
N ILE A 91 -28.08 11.95 -13.54
CA ILE A 91 -28.50 13.11 -12.72
C ILE A 91 -27.37 14.15 -12.65
N ALA A 92 -26.14 13.71 -12.37
CA ALA A 92 -24.99 14.61 -12.26
C ALA A 92 -24.63 15.28 -13.60
N THR A 93 -24.62 14.52 -14.71
CA THR A 93 -24.35 15.07 -16.05
C THR A 93 -25.45 16.03 -16.50
N ALA A 94 -26.73 15.69 -16.25
CA ALA A 94 -27.84 16.60 -16.55
C ALA A 94 -27.73 17.90 -15.75
N ALA A 95 -27.41 17.85 -14.45
CA ALA A 95 -27.20 19.05 -13.65
C ALA A 95 -26.06 19.93 -14.21
N THR A 96 -24.95 19.32 -14.63
CA THR A 96 -23.81 20.04 -15.22
C THR A 96 -24.22 20.72 -16.53
N ILE A 97 -24.95 20.00 -17.41
CA ILE A 97 -25.45 20.56 -18.67
C ILE A 97 -26.42 21.72 -18.41
N ILE A 98 -27.34 21.57 -17.45
CA ILE A 98 -28.26 22.65 -17.05
C ILE A 98 -27.47 23.86 -16.59
N PHE A 99 -26.47 23.70 -15.72
CA PHE A 99 -25.65 24.81 -15.26
C PHE A 99 -24.86 25.50 -16.39
N MET A 100 -24.35 24.72 -17.35
CA MET A 100 -23.67 25.27 -18.54
C MET A 100 -24.64 26.05 -19.44
N VAL A 101 -25.80 25.47 -19.75
CA VAL A 101 -26.79 26.06 -20.67
C VAL A 101 -27.47 27.29 -20.04
N SER A 102 -27.76 27.26 -18.75
CA SER A 102 -28.35 28.41 -18.03
C SER A 102 -27.35 29.55 -17.80
N GLY A 103 -26.05 29.34 -18.04
CA GLY A 103 -25.03 30.37 -17.85
C GLY A 103 -24.79 30.77 -16.39
N LEU A 104 -25.23 29.96 -15.41
CA LEU A 104 -25.11 30.26 -13.97
C LEU A 104 -23.65 30.47 -13.53
N PHE A 105 -22.69 29.84 -14.20
CA PHE A 105 -21.26 30.06 -13.96
C PHE A 105 -20.80 31.49 -14.24
N GLN A 106 -21.43 32.22 -15.17
CA GLN A 106 -21.11 33.62 -15.44
C GLN A 106 -21.45 34.52 -14.25
N TYR A 107 -22.55 34.22 -13.55
CA TYR A 107 -22.96 34.94 -12.34
C TYR A 107 -21.95 34.74 -11.20
N ILE A 108 -21.51 33.50 -10.98
CA ILE A 108 -20.53 33.18 -9.93
C ILE A 108 -19.16 33.79 -10.25
N PHE A 109 -18.70 33.71 -11.51
CA PHE A 109 -17.44 34.32 -11.93
C PHE A 109 -17.46 35.85 -11.79
N THR A 110 -18.60 36.48 -12.06
CA THR A 110 -18.79 37.92 -11.86
C THR A 110 -18.80 38.28 -10.37
N ALA A 111 -19.45 37.48 -9.51
CA ALA A 111 -19.46 37.70 -8.07
C ALA A 111 -18.05 37.60 -7.46
N THR A 112 -17.28 36.58 -7.83
CA THR A 112 -15.91 36.39 -7.33
C THR A 112 -14.92 37.41 -7.91
N SER A 113 -15.06 37.80 -9.19
CA SER A 113 -14.21 38.85 -9.77
C SER A 113 -14.49 40.24 -9.16
N ASN A 114 -15.73 40.53 -8.75
CA ASN A 114 -16.04 41.72 -7.96
C ASN A 114 -15.43 41.66 -6.55
N PHE A 115 -15.36 40.48 -5.94
CA PHE A 115 -14.65 40.29 -4.68
C PHE A 115 -13.13 40.50 -4.83
N GLU A 116 -12.52 39.97 -5.90
CA GLU A 116 -11.10 40.21 -6.20
C GLU A 116 -10.83 41.68 -6.55
N LYS A 117 -11.74 42.34 -7.27
CA LYS A 117 -11.63 43.76 -7.62
C LYS A 117 -11.79 44.66 -6.40
N SER A 118 -12.68 44.32 -5.46
CA SER A 118 -12.84 45.01 -4.18
C SER A 118 -11.61 44.79 -3.27
N SER A 119 -10.99 43.61 -3.31
CA SER A 119 -9.73 43.35 -2.61
C SER A 119 -8.56 44.17 -3.19
N LYS A 120 -8.54 44.43 -4.50
CA LYS A 120 -7.51 45.26 -5.16
C LYS A 120 -7.62 46.76 -4.86
N GLU A 121 -8.77 47.25 -4.39
CA GLU A 121 -8.96 48.68 -4.09
C GLU A 121 -8.47 49.07 -2.68
N ASN A 122 -8.22 48.09 -1.80
CA ASN A 122 -7.82 48.31 -0.39
C ASN A 122 -6.39 47.89 -0.03
N GLU A 123 -5.52 47.63 -1.00
CA GLU A 123 -4.10 47.36 -0.73
C GLU A 123 -3.22 48.54 -1.15
N THR A 124 -3.08 49.53 -0.26
CA THR A 124 -1.75 50.13 -0.16
C THR A 124 -0.83 49.01 0.31
N SER A 125 -0.05 48.49 -0.64
CA SER A 125 0.83 47.34 -0.42
C SER A 125 1.62 47.52 0.88
N ILE A 126 1.62 46.51 1.74
CA ILE A 126 2.41 46.50 2.98
C ILE A 126 3.89 46.85 2.67
N SER A 127 4.38 46.48 1.48
CA SER A 127 5.69 46.89 0.97
C SER A 127 5.82 48.40 0.79
N GLN A 128 4.80 49.10 0.29
CA GLN A 128 4.79 50.57 0.21
C GLN A 128 4.73 51.23 1.59
N GLN A 129 4.00 50.65 2.56
CA GLN A 129 4.01 51.15 3.94
C GLN A 129 5.40 51.01 4.59
N ILE A 130 6.08 49.88 4.38
CA ILE A 130 7.42 49.66 4.92
C ILE A 130 8.45 50.58 4.23
N VAL A 131 8.37 50.74 2.92
CA VAL A 131 9.26 51.64 2.16
C VAL A 131 9.07 53.10 2.58
N ASN A 132 7.83 53.57 2.73
CA ASN A 132 7.56 54.92 3.22
C ASN A 132 8.02 55.09 4.68
N LYS A 133 7.80 54.08 5.53
CA LYS A 133 8.27 54.13 6.92
C LYS A 133 9.79 54.20 7.00
N ALA A 134 10.51 53.40 6.20
CA ALA A 134 11.97 53.42 6.13
C ALA A 134 12.51 54.73 5.54
N ALA A 135 11.84 55.29 4.53
CA ALA A 135 12.21 56.58 3.94
C ALA A 135 12.01 57.75 4.93
N HIS A 136 11.00 57.67 5.81
CA HIS A 136 10.81 58.64 6.87
C HIS A 136 11.83 58.50 8.01
N THR A 137 12.21 57.27 8.41
CA THR A 137 13.23 57.07 9.47
C THR A 137 14.63 57.44 9.00
N SER A 138 14.95 57.25 7.72
CA SER A 138 16.26 57.62 7.15
C SER A 138 16.48 59.14 7.07
N LYS A 139 15.40 59.95 7.02
CA LYS A 139 15.51 61.41 7.06
C LYS A 139 15.76 61.98 8.46
N GLN A 140 15.60 61.20 9.53
CA GLN A 140 15.77 61.69 10.90
C GLN A 140 17.19 61.48 11.46
N ASP A 141 17.96 60.54 10.91
CA ASP A 141 19.36 60.29 11.31
C ASP A 141 20.42 61.01 10.43
N GLY A 142 19.98 61.93 9.58
CA GLY A 142 20.83 62.68 8.64
C GLY A 142 21.27 64.06 9.09
N GLY A 143 21.26 64.38 10.40
CA GLY A 143 21.56 65.75 10.85
C GLY A 143 21.96 65.89 12.31
N SER A 144 23.25 65.66 12.59
CA SER A 144 24.11 66.33 13.59
C SER A 144 25.32 65.39 13.80
N LYS A 145 26.50 65.50 13.17
CA LYS A 145 27.36 66.62 12.77
C LYS A 145 27.75 67.57 13.92
N HIS A 146 29.01 67.36 14.33
CA HIS A 146 30.03 68.34 14.75
C HIS A 146 30.23 68.63 16.24
N GLU A 147 31.53 68.58 16.55
CA GLU A 147 32.32 69.28 17.59
C GLU A 147 32.55 68.58 18.93
#